data_AF-S6HBR8-F1
#
_entry.id   AF-S6HBR8-F1
#
_cell.length_a   1.000
_cell.length_b   1.000
_cell.length_c   1.000
_cell.angle_alpha   90.00
_cell.angle_beta   90.00
_cell.angle_gamma   90.00
#
_symmetry.space_group_name_H-M   'P 1'
#
loop_
_entity.id
_entity.type
_entity.pdbx_description
1 polymer ?
#
loop_
_entity_poly.entity_id
_entity_poly.type
_entity_poly.pdbx_seq_one_letter_code
_entity_poly.pdbx_strand_id
1 'polypeptide(L)'
;MTDSFERNAAVLKNRWPDVFARLQTEDDASSQAELVEGLQSTLRINGIQLTSRHDRLAEARLQAASLPPGSEVLHIYGTGLGDLPRVLLEDHGAARLRVHILNGALFALVLTLTDQDDWLSDPRIELAYAADHAEIRFPFFALPAELELADENNARIRDRLVSEVHIHFNNREFDPQSPEIVQRLEESFSLVSRDPDVAQLFGSQAGREIYVIGTGPSLEQHFKKLLAVRGQVQRPLFICVDTAYRPLIAQGIVPDLVVTIDQRISERHLPAADSENIRLVYLPLGDPQVLSAWQGERYVAFSPSPVYAQLRQRIQRGMLAAGGSVIHPAVDLAVKMGATQITLFGVDFAYPMNKSHAGWHAGELGGTVDQARQWVLDGYGQRVRTQLNFRRYLGELERYIQAHPQVRFLNSSRAGAMIAGATFNEAFVQ
;
A
#
# COMPACT_ATOMS: atom_id res chain seq x y z
N MET A 1 31.37 -21.64 -17.76
CA MET A 1 29.90 -21.74 -17.92
C MET A 1 29.53 -23.19 -17.65
N THR A 2 28.51 -23.43 -16.85
CA THR A 2 28.03 -24.78 -16.52
C THR A 2 27.16 -25.31 -17.67
N ASP A 3 27.13 -26.63 -17.89
CA ASP A 3 26.27 -27.26 -18.91
C ASP A 3 24.78 -26.89 -18.72
N SER A 4 24.35 -26.72 -17.45
CA SER A 4 23.02 -26.25 -17.08
C SER A 4 22.71 -24.83 -17.61
N PHE A 5 23.64 -23.90 -17.48
CA PHE A 5 23.44 -22.52 -17.95
C PHE A 5 23.26 -22.48 -19.47
N GLU A 6 24.06 -23.23 -20.22
CA GLU A 6 23.99 -23.24 -21.69
C GLU A 6 22.64 -23.75 -22.20
N ARG A 7 22.10 -24.83 -21.58
CA ARG A 7 20.76 -25.35 -21.89
C ARG A 7 19.67 -24.33 -21.58
N ASN A 8 19.68 -23.79 -20.36
CA ASN A 8 18.71 -22.79 -19.93
C ASN A 8 18.74 -21.54 -20.83
N ALA A 9 19.94 -21.04 -21.12
CA ALA A 9 20.14 -19.86 -21.98
C ALA A 9 19.66 -20.10 -23.42
N ALA A 10 19.81 -21.30 -23.97
CA ALA A 10 19.30 -21.64 -25.30
C ALA A 10 17.78 -21.51 -25.37
N VAL A 11 17.07 -22.03 -24.36
CA VAL A 11 15.61 -21.91 -24.27
C VAL A 11 15.18 -20.45 -24.14
N LEU A 12 15.82 -19.69 -23.24
CA LEU A 12 15.49 -18.28 -23.00
C LEU A 12 15.75 -17.40 -24.23
N LYS A 13 16.89 -17.56 -24.92
CA LYS A 13 17.19 -16.82 -26.15
C LYS A 13 16.14 -17.06 -27.25
N ASN A 14 15.64 -18.28 -27.34
CA ASN A 14 14.66 -18.65 -28.37
C ASN A 14 13.25 -18.16 -28.02
N ARG A 15 12.83 -18.26 -26.76
CA ARG A 15 11.44 -17.97 -26.34
C ARG A 15 11.22 -16.55 -25.83
N TRP A 16 12.19 -16.00 -25.09
CA TRP A 16 12.10 -14.69 -24.42
C TRP A 16 13.43 -13.92 -24.51
N PRO A 17 13.82 -13.48 -25.71
CA PRO A 17 15.11 -12.81 -25.93
C PRO A 17 15.29 -11.55 -25.07
N ASP A 18 14.23 -10.78 -24.82
CA ASP A 18 14.27 -9.58 -23.98
C ASP A 18 14.50 -9.91 -22.50
N VAL A 19 13.84 -10.97 -22.00
CA VAL A 19 14.07 -11.47 -20.63
C VAL A 19 15.51 -11.95 -20.49
N PHE A 20 16.00 -12.69 -21.48
CA PHE A 20 17.39 -13.16 -21.49
C PHE A 20 18.38 -11.98 -21.48
N ALA A 21 18.18 -10.99 -22.35
CA ALA A 21 19.05 -9.82 -22.42
C ALA A 21 19.10 -9.05 -21.09
N ARG A 22 17.95 -8.89 -20.40
CA ARG A 22 17.89 -8.27 -19.09
C ARG A 22 18.62 -9.09 -18.02
N LEU A 23 18.42 -10.41 -17.99
CA LEU A 23 19.12 -11.31 -17.06
C LEU A 23 20.65 -11.23 -17.19
N GLN A 24 21.18 -10.98 -18.39
CA GLN A 24 22.62 -10.81 -18.60
C GLN A 24 23.20 -9.53 -17.98
N THR A 25 22.35 -8.58 -17.62
CA THR A 25 22.74 -7.28 -17.00
C THR A 25 22.52 -7.25 -15.50
N GLU A 26 21.96 -8.30 -14.91
CA GLU A 26 21.72 -8.40 -13.47
C GLU A 26 23.04 -8.58 -12.70
N ASP A 27 23.08 -8.07 -11.47
CA ASP A 27 24.23 -8.21 -10.59
C ASP A 27 24.47 -9.68 -10.20
N ASP A 28 25.73 -10.02 -9.91
CA ASP A 28 26.10 -11.37 -9.49
C ASP A 28 25.66 -11.65 -8.04
N ALA A 29 24.57 -12.39 -7.89
CA ALA A 29 24.06 -12.84 -6.59
C ALA A 29 24.83 -14.02 -5.97
N SER A 30 25.81 -14.61 -6.68
CA SER A 30 26.51 -15.82 -6.22
C SER A 30 27.24 -15.63 -4.88
N SER A 31 27.78 -14.44 -4.63
CA SER A 31 28.53 -14.11 -3.41
C SER A 31 27.67 -14.12 -2.13
N GLN A 32 26.35 -14.03 -2.27
CA GLN A 32 25.39 -14.02 -1.15
C GLN A 32 24.65 -15.35 -1.00
N ALA A 33 24.99 -16.34 -1.84
CA ALA A 33 24.28 -17.59 -1.95
C ALA A 33 25.00 -18.73 -1.24
N GLU A 34 24.22 -19.47 -0.47
CA GLU A 34 24.69 -20.64 0.26
C GLU A 34 23.82 -21.85 -0.09
N LEU A 35 24.46 -22.98 -0.39
CA LEU A 35 23.76 -24.24 -0.52
C LEU A 35 23.36 -24.72 0.88
N VAL A 36 22.07 -25.00 1.07
CA VAL A 36 21.57 -25.58 2.32
C VAL A 36 21.09 -26.99 2.05
N GLU A 37 21.73 -27.94 2.71
CA GLU A 37 21.42 -29.37 2.62
C GLU A 37 20.42 -29.80 3.71
N GLY A 38 19.55 -30.72 3.33
CA GLY A 38 18.62 -31.44 4.20
C GLY A 38 18.37 -32.82 3.59
N LEU A 39 17.10 -33.25 3.51
CA LEU A 39 16.74 -34.38 2.65
C LEU A 39 16.82 -34.02 1.16
N GLN A 40 16.66 -32.72 0.87
CA GLN A 40 16.87 -32.12 -0.43
C GLN A 40 17.69 -30.85 -0.29
N SER A 41 18.29 -30.38 -1.38
CA SER A 41 19.07 -29.14 -1.39
C SER A 41 18.24 -27.95 -1.84
N THR A 42 18.49 -26.80 -1.22
CA THR A 42 17.92 -25.50 -1.59
C THR A 42 18.99 -24.40 -1.51
N LEU A 43 18.68 -23.22 -2.03
CA LEU A 43 19.53 -22.04 -1.89
C LEU A 43 19.08 -21.19 -0.70
N ARG A 44 20.04 -20.65 0.03
CA ARG A 44 19.83 -19.60 1.02
C ARG A 44 20.50 -18.32 0.54
N ILE A 45 19.74 -17.23 0.51
CA ILE A 45 20.17 -15.91 0.08
C ILE A 45 19.83 -14.94 1.20
N ASN A 46 20.81 -14.21 1.73
CA ASN A 46 20.59 -13.24 2.82
C ASN A 46 19.81 -13.83 4.01
N GLY A 47 20.10 -15.10 4.36
CA GLY A 47 19.44 -15.82 5.44
C GLY A 47 18.07 -16.42 5.10
N ILE A 48 17.52 -16.17 3.92
CA ILE A 48 16.21 -16.68 3.46
C ILE A 48 16.41 -17.94 2.60
N GLN A 49 15.75 -19.04 2.97
CA GLN A 49 15.73 -20.26 2.16
C GLN A 49 14.70 -20.13 1.03
N LEU A 50 15.10 -20.45 -0.20
CA LEU A 50 14.26 -20.26 -1.39
C LEU A 50 13.10 -21.28 -1.48
N THR A 51 13.37 -22.51 -1.07
CA THR A 51 12.39 -23.62 -1.01
C THR A 51 12.68 -24.52 0.20
N SER A 52 11.76 -25.42 0.53
CA SER A 52 11.93 -26.41 1.59
C SER A 52 13.18 -27.28 1.37
N ARG A 53 14.09 -27.33 2.34
CA ARG A 53 15.23 -28.27 2.36
C ARG A 53 14.84 -29.72 2.71
N HIS A 54 13.59 -29.95 3.10
CA HIS A 54 13.11 -31.27 3.53
C HIS A 54 12.32 -31.95 2.42
N ASP A 55 11.40 -31.23 1.78
CA ASP A 55 10.59 -31.74 0.67
C ASP A 55 10.03 -30.58 -0.17
N ARG A 56 10.68 -30.32 -1.30
CA ARG A 56 10.35 -29.25 -2.24
C ARG A 56 9.07 -29.54 -3.02
N LEU A 57 8.86 -30.81 -3.37
CA LEU A 57 7.69 -31.22 -4.15
C LEU A 57 6.43 -31.19 -3.28
N ALA A 58 6.51 -31.60 -2.02
CA ALA A 58 5.39 -31.47 -1.09
C ALA A 58 4.98 -30.01 -0.86
N GLU A 59 5.95 -29.09 -0.72
CA GLU A 59 5.66 -27.66 -0.62
C GLU A 59 4.96 -27.13 -1.88
N ALA A 60 5.48 -27.46 -3.07
CA ALA A 60 4.88 -27.05 -4.34
C ALA A 60 3.46 -27.62 -4.54
N ARG A 61 3.24 -28.89 -4.18
CA ARG A 61 1.90 -29.53 -4.23
C ARG A 61 0.92 -28.91 -3.24
N LEU A 62 1.39 -28.56 -2.04
CA LEU A 62 0.57 -27.86 -1.05
C LEU A 62 0.11 -26.49 -1.58
N GLN A 63 1.01 -25.76 -2.25
CA GLN A 63 0.65 -24.50 -2.91
C GLN A 63 -0.34 -24.75 -4.05
N ALA A 64 -0.05 -25.67 -4.98
CA ALA A 64 -0.94 -25.98 -6.09
C ALA A 64 -2.36 -26.41 -5.65
N ALA A 65 -2.48 -27.10 -4.51
CA ALA A 65 -3.77 -27.51 -3.95
C ALA A 65 -4.67 -26.34 -3.52
N SER A 66 -4.15 -25.12 -3.35
CA SER A 66 -4.96 -23.93 -3.04
C SER A 66 -5.62 -23.30 -4.28
N LEU A 67 -5.49 -23.91 -5.46
CA LEU A 67 -5.98 -23.36 -6.71
C LEU A 67 -7.51 -23.39 -6.84
N PRO A 68 -8.17 -22.29 -7.25
CA PRO A 68 -9.56 -22.34 -7.66
C PRO A 68 -9.75 -23.22 -8.91
N PRO A 69 -10.70 -24.18 -8.90
CA PRO A 69 -10.92 -25.07 -10.04
C PRO A 69 -11.32 -24.30 -11.30
N GLY A 70 -10.88 -24.76 -12.47
CA GLY A 70 -11.27 -24.21 -13.78
C GLY A 70 -10.47 -22.98 -14.25
N SER A 71 -9.35 -22.67 -13.63
CA SER A 71 -8.50 -21.54 -14.01
C SER A 71 -7.72 -21.81 -15.32
N GLU A 72 -8.00 -21.05 -16.38
CA GLU A 72 -7.33 -21.19 -17.69
C GLU A 72 -5.91 -20.60 -17.72
N VAL A 73 -5.66 -19.55 -16.95
CA VAL A 73 -4.36 -18.87 -16.85
C VAL A 73 -4.02 -18.69 -15.37
N LEU A 74 -2.81 -19.09 -14.99
CA LEU A 74 -2.29 -18.98 -13.63
C LEU A 74 -1.08 -18.07 -13.60
N HIS A 75 -1.03 -17.17 -12.61
CA HIS A 75 0.09 -16.27 -12.40
C HIS A 75 0.97 -16.79 -11.26
N ILE A 76 2.26 -16.95 -11.48
CA ILE A 76 3.23 -17.37 -10.47
C ILE A 76 4.22 -16.24 -10.26
N TYR A 77 4.21 -15.59 -9.10
CA TYR A 77 5.15 -14.54 -8.76
C TYR A 77 6.31 -15.13 -7.96
N GLY A 78 7.47 -15.13 -8.58
CA GLY A 78 8.66 -15.86 -8.14
C GLY A 78 8.89 -17.11 -8.99
N THR A 79 10.17 -17.43 -9.22
CA THR A 79 10.59 -18.62 -9.96
C THR A 79 10.94 -19.80 -9.05
N GLY A 80 11.31 -19.53 -7.79
CA GLY A 80 11.85 -20.50 -6.86
C GLY A 80 13.01 -21.27 -7.49
N LEU A 81 13.03 -22.58 -7.28
CA LEU A 81 13.87 -23.51 -8.04
C LEU A 81 13.11 -24.20 -9.18
N GLY A 82 11.95 -23.64 -9.57
CA GLY A 82 11.05 -24.15 -10.61
C GLY A 82 10.12 -25.28 -10.16
N ASP A 83 10.00 -25.55 -8.86
CA ASP A 83 9.19 -26.67 -8.34
C ASP A 83 7.69 -26.48 -8.61
N LEU A 84 7.14 -25.29 -8.30
CA LEU A 84 5.72 -25.01 -8.48
C LEU A 84 5.29 -25.02 -9.96
N PRO A 85 6.01 -24.39 -10.91
CA PRO A 85 5.71 -24.54 -12.34
C PRO A 85 5.64 -26.01 -12.78
N ARG A 86 6.60 -26.85 -12.37
CA ARG A 86 6.62 -28.29 -12.71
C ARG A 86 5.39 -29.01 -12.19
N VAL A 87 5.06 -28.84 -10.91
CA VAL A 87 3.88 -29.46 -10.30
C VAL A 87 2.59 -29.02 -11.00
N LEU A 88 2.45 -27.73 -11.31
CA LEU A 88 1.25 -27.22 -11.99
C LEU A 88 1.14 -27.75 -13.43
N LEU A 89 2.26 -27.94 -14.14
CA LEU A 89 2.28 -28.52 -15.49
C LEU A 89 1.89 -30.00 -15.50
N GLU A 90 2.20 -30.74 -14.43
CA GLU A 90 1.83 -32.15 -14.22
C GLU A 90 0.35 -32.31 -13.83
N ASP A 91 -0.11 -31.57 -12.81
CA ASP A 91 -1.43 -31.77 -12.19
C ASP A 91 -2.57 -31.04 -12.92
N HIS A 92 -2.28 -29.93 -13.63
CA HIS A 92 -3.29 -29.10 -14.30
C HIS A 92 -3.07 -29.06 -15.82
N GLY A 93 -3.44 -30.15 -16.50
CA GLY A 93 -3.16 -30.43 -17.91
C GLY A 93 -3.66 -29.45 -18.98
N ALA A 94 -4.19 -28.27 -18.64
CA ALA A 94 -4.68 -27.28 -19.62
C ALA A 94 -4.38 -25.80 -19.28
N ALA A 95 -3.89 -25.47 -18.08
CA ALA A 95 -3.67 -24.06 -17.72
C ALA A 95 -2.39 -23.50 -18.38
N ARG A 96 -2.46 -22.28 -18.92
CA ARG A 96 -1.26 -21.50 -19.26
C ARG A 96 -0.68 -20.92 -17.98
N LEU A 97 0.63 -21.06 -17.77
CA LEU A 97 1.30 -20.52 -16.59
C LEU A 97 2.11 -19.30 -16.97
N ARG A 98 1.86 -18.17 -16.31
CA ARG A 98 2.62 -16.93 -16.44
C ARG A 98 3.52 -16.78 -15.23
N VAL A 99 4.81 -17.00 -15.41
CA VAL A 99 5.81 -16.86 -14.36
C VAL A 99 6.39 -15.44 -14.40
N HIS A 100 6.33 -14.76 -13.26
CA HIS A 100 6.76 -13.37 -13.07
C HIS A 100 8.01 -13.34 -12.21
N ILE A 101 9.13 -12.92 -12.79
CA ILE A 101 10.42 -12.81 -12.10
C ILE A 101 10.34 -11.63 -11.12
N LEU A 102 10.55 -11.91 -9.83
CA LEU A 102 10.58 -10.92 -8.74
C LEU A 102 11.99 -10.47 -8.37
N ASN A 103 13.01 -11.27 -8.71
CA ASN A 103 14.41 -10.95 -8.52
C ASN A 103 15.23 -11.53 -9.69
N GLY A 104 15.70 -10.66 -10.58
CA GLY A 104 16.45 -11.07 -11.77
C GLY A 104 17.79 -11.74 -11.45
N ALA A 105 18.58 -11.14 -10.55
CA ALA A 105 19.86 -11.68 -10.10
C ALA A 105 19.73 -13.08 -9.47
N LEU A 106 18.69 -13.29 -8.66
CA LEU A 106 18.37 -14.59 -8.08
C LEU A 106 18.02 -15.62 -9.16
N PHE A 107 17.17 -15.26 -10.12
CA PHE A 107 16.79 -16.17 -11.18
C PHE A 107 17.99 -16.52 -12.09
N ALA A 108 18.85 -15.54 -12.42
CA ALA A 108 20.10 -15.77 -13.15
C ALA A 108 21.03 -16.76 -12.43
N LEU A 109 21.13 -16.67 -11.11
CA LEU A 109 21.87 -17.62 -10.29
C LEU A 109 21.27 -19.03 -10.36
N VAL A 110 19.94 -19.17 -10.22
CA VAL A 110 19.24 -20.46 -10.32
C VAL A 110 19.49 -21.11 -11.68
N LEU A 111 19.43 -20.34 -12.77
CA LEU A 111 19.71 -20.81 -14.13
C LEU A 111 21.16 -21.28 -14.32
N THR A 112 22.09 -20.79 -13.50
CA THR A 112 23.50 -21.21 -13.54
C THR A 112 23.74 -22.50 -12.77
N LEU A 113 22.99 -22.70 -11.66
CA LEU A 113 23.21 -23.79 -10.72
C LEU A 113 22.36 -25.04 -11.00
N THR A 114 21.24 -24.90 -11.71
CA THR A 114 20.26 -25.97 -11.86
C THR A 114 19.66 -26.00 -13.26
N ASP A 115 19.27 -27.19 -13.71
CA ASP A 115 18.52 -27.36 -14.95
C ASP A 115 17.08 -26.84 -14.76
N GLN A 116 16.64 -25.99 -15.68
CA GLN A 116 15.31 -25.39 -15.70
C GLN A 116 14.65 -25.52 -17.09
N ASP A 117 15.37 -26.10 -18.07
CA ASP A 117 14.96 -26.24 -19.45
C ASP A 117 13.72 -27.12 -19.64
N ASP A 118 13.48 -28.06 -18.72
CA ASP A 118 12.33 -28.97 -18.73
C ASP A 118 10.99 -28.21 -18.65
N TRP A 119 10.80 -27.31 -17.68
CA TRP A 119 9.59 -26.51 -17.61
C TRP A 119 9.68 -25.26 -18.48
N LEU A 120 10.85 -24.62 -18.61
CA LEU A 120 11.02 -23.43 -19.46
C LEU A 120 10.73 -23.72 -20.94
N SER A 121 10.85 -24.96 -21.40
CA SER A 121 10.54 -25.34 -22.78
C SER A 121 9.06 -25.66 -23.01
N ASP A 122 8.25 -25.85 -21.96
CA ASP A 122 6.84 -26.21 -22.11
C ASP A 122 6.05 -25.04 -22.75
N PRO A 123 5.31 -25.27 -23.86
CA PRO A 123 4.61 -24.22 -24.59
C PRO A 123 3.52 -23.51 -23.77
N ARG A 124 3.10 -24.07 -22.63
CA ARG A 124 2.12 -23.46 -21.71
C ARG A 124 2.75 -22.38 -20.82
N ILE A 125 4.08 -22.31 -20.73
CA ILE A 125 4.78 -21.28 -19.96
C ILE A 125 4.88 -19.98 -20.76
N GLU A 126 4.63 -18.86 -20.10
CA GLU A 126 5.04 -17.51 -20.46
C GLU A 126 5.88 -16.93 -19.31
N LEU A 127 6.96 -16.21 -19.64
CA LEU A 127 7.89 -15.65 -18.66
C LEU A 127 8.04 -14.13 -18.88
N ALA A 128 7.97 -13.36 -17.80
CA ALA A 128 8.18 -11.90 -17.82
C ALA A 128 8.73 -11.43 -16.47
N TYR A 129 9.24 -10.20 -16.39
CA TYR A 129 9.50 -9.56 -15.10
C TYR A 129 8.18 -9.03 -14.52
N ALA A 130 7.98 -9.17 -13.21
CA ALA A 130 6.75 -8.70 -12.59
C ALA A 130 6.58 -7.18 -12.75
N ALA A 131 7.69 -6.44 -12.66
CA ALA A 131 7.78 -4.99 -12.85
C ALA A 131 7.29 -4.48 -14.21
N ASP A 132 7.23 -5.34 -15.23
CA ASP A 132 6.72 -4.98 -16.57
C ASP A 132 5.19 -4.79 -16.55
N HIS A 133 4.54 -5.18 -15.46
CA HIS A 133 3.12 -4.98 -15.24
C HIS A 133 2.85 -3.82 -14.29
N ALA A 134 1.81 -3.07 -14.63
CA ALA A 134 1.31 -2.00 -13.79
C ALA A 134 0.55 -2.51 -12.58
N GLU A 135 0.05 -3.76 -12.56
CA GLU A 135 -0.76 -4.38 -11.50
C GLU A 135 -0.54 -5.89 -11.39
N ILE A 136 -0.89 -6.45 -10.22
CA ILE A 136 -0.99 -7.91 -10.02
C ILE A 136 -2.19 -8.47 -10.79
N ARG A 137 -2.14 -9.78 -11.08
CA ARG A 137 -3.16 -10.50 -11.85
C ARG A 137 -3.57 -11.76 -11.11
N PHE A 138 -4.86 -12.09 -11.19
CA PHE A 138 -5.48 -13.24 -10.51
C PHE A 138 -5.90 -14.32 -11.52
N PRO A 139 -6.04 -15.57 -11.06
CA PRO A 139 -5.56 -16.09 -9.78
C PRO A 139 -4.02 -16.18 -9.77
N PHE A 140 -3.41 -16.03 -8.59
CA PHE A 140 -1.96 -16.09 -8.46
C PHE A 140 -1.46 -16.96 -7.31
N PHE A 141 -0.21 -17.41 -7.46
CA PHE A 141 0.66 -17.87 -6.41
C PHE A 141 1.77 -16.84 -6.21
N ALA A 142 2.15 -16.58 -4.95
CA ALA A 142 3.29 -15.73 -4.62
C ALA A 142 4.23 -16.51 -3.73
N LEU A 143 5.47 -16.73 -4.20
CA LEU A 143 6.44 -17.52 -3.46
C LEU A 143 6.96 -16.73 -2.25
N PRO A 144 6.77 -17.22 -1.01
CA PRO A 144 7.06 -16.43 0.19
C PRO A 144 8.51 -15.93 0.26
N ALA A 145 9.48 -16.78 -0.08
CA ALA A 145 10.89 -16.43 -0.07
C ALA A 145 11.21 -15.27 -1.04
N GLU A 146 10.59 -15.25 -2.22
CA GLU A 146 10.82 -14.20 -3.22
C GLU A 146 10.04 -12.92 -2.95
N LEU A 147 9.00 -12.94 -2.11
CA LEU A 147 8.43 -11.69 -1.59
C LEU A 147 9.44 -10.96 -0.69
N GLU A 148 10.20 -11.70 0.13
CA GLU A 148 11.26 -11.14 0.97
C GLU A 148 12.50 -10.75 0.14
N LEU A 149 12.84 -11.54 -0.88
CA LEU A 149 14.01 -11.32 -1.72
C LEU A 149 13.75 -10.46 -2.97
N ALA A 150 12.54 -9.98 -3.22
CA ALA A 150 12.24 -9.21 -4.44
C ALA A 150 13.14 -7.97 -4.56
N ASP A 151 13.62 -7.73 -5.79
CA ASP A 151 14.49 -6.60 -6.10
C ASP A 151 13.74 -5.25 -6.04
N GLU A 152 14.48 -4.16 -6.25
CA GLU A 152 13.94 -2.79 -6.18
C GLU A 152 12.96 -2.48 -7.31
N ASN A 153 13.20 -2.99 -8.51
CA ASN A 153 12.32 -2.79 -9.66
C ASN A 153 10.96 -3.46 -9.44
N ASN A 154 10.96 -4.61 -8.74
CA ASN A 154 9.77 -5.38 -8.44
C ASN A 154 9.09 -4.98 -7.11
N ALA A 155 9.59 -3.95 -6.41
CA ALA A 155 9.08 -3.56 -5.10
C ALA A 155 7.59 -3.26 -5.11
N ARG A 156 7.11 -2.50 -6.09
CA ARG A 156 5.68 -2.16 -6.19
C ARG A 156 4.78 -3.38 -6.34
N ILE A 157 5.18 -4.37 -7.14
CA ILE A 157 4.39 -5.59 -7.34
C ILE A 157 4.42 -6.47 -6.09
N ARG A 158 5.59 -6.63 -5.48
CA ARG A 158 5.75 -7.33 -4.20
C ARG A 158 4.82 -6.75 -3.12
N ASP A 159 4.72 -5.43 -3.01
CA ASP A 159 3.84 -4.76 -2.03
C ASP A 159 2.36 -5.08 -2.25
N ARG A 160 1.96 -5.18 -3.52
CA ARG A 160 0.58 -5.52 -3.91
C ARG A 160 0.25 -6.98 -3.63
N LEU A 161 1.17 -7.89 -3.94
CA LEU A 161 1.05 -9.30 -3.60
C LEU A 161 0.93 -9.48 -2.08
N VAL A 162 1.81 -8.85 -1.31
CA VAL A 162 1.79 -8.89 0.15
C VAL A 162 0.48 -8.32 0.70
N SER A 163 0.03 -7.17 0.20
CA SER A 163 -1.26 -6.58 0.61
C SER A 163 -2.43 -7.54 0.36
N GLU A 164 -2.46 -8.17 -0.80
CA GLU A 164 -3.55 -9.06 -1.20
C GLU A 164 -3.56 -10.34 -0.37
N VAL A 165 -2.40 -10.98 -0.16
CA VAL A 165 -2.28 -12.17 0.70
C VAL A 165 -2.78 -11.91 2.12
N HIS A 166 -2.60 -10.70 2.64
CA HIS A 166 -3.01 -10.34 4.00
C HIS A 166 -4.40 -9.70 4.10
N ILE A 167 -5.16 -9.54 3.00
CA ILE A 167 -6.39 -8.74 2.98
C ILE A 167 -7.44 -9.25 3.97
N HIS A 168 -7.64 -10.57 4.03
CA HIS A 168 -8.59 -11.20 4.96
C HIS A 168 -8.19 -11.02 6.41
N PHE A 169 -6.90 -11.21 6.73
CA PHE A 169 -6.39 -11.02 8.08
C PHE A 169 -6.54 -9.56 8.53
N ASN A 170 -6.23 -8.60 7.65
CA ASN A 170 -6.31 -7.18 7.95
C ASN A 170 -7.75 -6.71 8.20
N ASN A 171 -8.73 -7.31 7.52
CA ASN A 171 -10.13 -6.92 7.61
C ASN A 171 -10.91 -7.65 8.72
N ARG A 172 -10.27 -8.58 9.46
CA ARG A 172 -10.94 -9.37 10.52
C ARG A 172 -11.55 -8.51 11.64
N GLU A 173 -10.96 -7.36 11.93
CA GLU A 173 -11.45 -6.43 12.97
C GLU A 173 -12.64 -5.58 12.48
N PHE A 174 -13.01 -5.69 11.21
CA PHE A 174 -14.08 -4.92 10.57
C PHE A 174 -15.23 -5.85 10.11
N ASP A 175 -15.55 -6.85 10.92
CA ASP A 175 -16.70 -7.73 10.67
C ASP A 175 -18.01 -6.93 10.84
N PRO A 176 -18.85 -6.78 9.78
CA PRO A 176 -20.14 -6.09 9.90
C PRO A 176 -21.11 -6.73 10.91
N GLN A 177 -20.85 -7.97 11.35
CA GLN A 177 -21.65 -8.69 12.33
C GLN A 177 -21.08 -8.64 13.75
N SER A 178 -19.91 -8.03 13.98
CA SER A 178 -19.35 -7.87 15.32
C SER A 178 -20.31 -7.07 16.21
N PRO A 179 -20.65 -7.56 17.43
CA PRO A 179 -21.51 -6.83 18.36
C PRO A 179 -20.99 -5.43 18.69
N GLU A 180 -19.67 -5.27 18.81
CA GLU A 180 -19.02 -3.99 19.09
C GLU A 180 -19.24 -2.98 17.96
N ILE A 181 -19.10 -3.42 16.70
CA ILE A 181 -19.34 -2.59 15.52
C ILE A 181 -20.82 -2.19 15.43
N VAL A 182 -21.72 -3.15 15.58
CA VAL A 182 -23.17 -2.89 15.53
C VAL A 182 -23.57 -1.89 16.62
N GLN A 183 -23.10 -2.09 17.85
CA GLN A 183 -23.36 -1.18 18.97
C GLN A 183 -22.81 0.23 18.68
N ARG A 184 -21.56 0.34 18.23
CA ARG A 184 -20.92 1.63 17.92
C ARG A 184 -21.68 2.42 16.84
N LEU A 185 -22.15 1.73 15.81
CA LEU A 185 -22.95 2.36 14.74
C LEU A 185 -24.31 2.84 15.26
N GLU A 186 -24.93 2.11 16.18
CA GLU A 186 -26.21 2.50 16.76
C GLU A 186 -26.10 3.68 17.73
N GLU A 187 -25.05 3.71 18.55
CA GLU A 187 -24.71 4.87 19.39
C GLU A 187 -24.47 6.13 18.53
N SER A 188 -23.87 5.96 17.36
CA SER A 188 -23.59 7.06 16.41
C SER A 188 -24.82 7.47 15.59
N PHE A 189 -25.89 6.67 15.54
CA PHE A 189 -27.01 6.87 14.62
C PHE A 189 -27.72 8.22 14.79
N SER A 190 -27.84 8.69 16.03
CA SER A 190 -28.45 9.99 16.34
C SER A 190 -27.66 11.15 15.74
N LEU A 191 -26.31 11.11 15.84
CA LEU A 191 -25.44 12.08 15.19
C LEU A 191 -25.55 11.98 13.67
N VAL A 192 -25.45 10.75 13.14
CA VAL A 192 -25.53 10.49 11.69
C VAL A 192 -26.81 11.06 11.08
N SER A 193 -27.93 10.92 11.78
CA SER A 193 -29.25 11.39 11.32
C SER A 193 -29.39 12.91 11.32
N ARG A 194 -28.72 13.59 12.27
CA ARG A 194 -28.80 15.04 12.46
C ARG A 194 -27.79 15.82 11.64
N ASP A 195 -26.57 15.31 11.54
CA ASP A 195 -25.46 16.04 10.94
C ASP A 195 -25.58 16.04 9.39
N PRO A 196 -25.20 17.16 8.74
CA PRO A 196 -25.20 17.31 7.29
C PRO A 196 -24.49 16.19 6.52
N ASP A 197 -24.93 15.97 5.29
CA ASP A 197 -24.29 15.06 4.36
C ASP A 197 -22.98 15.67 3.82
N VAL A 198 -21.87 14.92 3.85
CA VAL A 198 -20.60 15.29 3.19
C VAL A 198 -20.78 15.69 1.72
N ALA A 199 -21.80 15.17 1.04
CA ALA A 199 -22.08 15.49 -0.35
C ALA A 199 -22.32 17.00 -0.59
N GLN A 200 -22.69 17.76 0.45
CA GLN A 200 -22.81 19.22 0.38
C GLN A 200 -21.47 19.93 0.12
N LEU A 201 -20.35 19.27 0.45
CA LEU A 201 -19.01 19.79 0.18
C LEU A 201 -18.56 19.50 -1.26
N PHE A 202 -19.21 18.58 -1.96
CA PHE A 202 -18.77 18.18 -3.30
C PHE A 202 -18.94 19.34 -4.30
N GLY A 203 -17.92 19.57 -5.12
CA GLY A 203 -17.83 20.69 -6.05
C GLY A 203 -17.66 22.09 -5.41
N SER A 204 -17.59 22.20 -4.08
CA SER A 204 -17.54 23.50 -3.39
C SER A 204 -16.24 24.29 -3.58
N GLN A 205 -15.18 23.66 -4.10
CA GLN A 205 -13.85 24.22 -4.32
C GLN A 205 -13.35 23.97 -5.74
N ALA A 206 -14.27 23.97 -6.72
CA ALA A 206 -13.96 23.71 -8.12
C ALA A 206 -12.75 24.55 -8.62
N GLY A 207 -11.76 23.86 -9.20
CA GLY A 207 -10.59 24.49 -9.81
C GLY A 207 -9.52 24.98 -8.84
N ARG A 208 -9.69 24.78 -7.52
CA ARG A 208 -8.72 25.25 -6.51
C ARG A 208 -7.66 24.21 -6.20
N GLU A 209 -6.55 24.70 -5.66
CA GLU A 209 -5.58 23.86 -4.97
C GLU A 209 -6.07 23.55 -3.54
N ILE A 210 -5.90 22.29 -3.13
CA ILE A 210 -6.17 21.82 -1.77
C ILE A 210 -4.91 21.17 -1.20
N TYR A 211 -4.58 21.51 0.04
CA TYR A 211 -3.54 20.83 0.81
C TYR A 211 -4.18 19.73 1.64
N VAL A 212 -3.69 18.50 1.46
CA VAL A 212 -4.09 17.36 2.27
C VAL A 212 -2.93 17.01 3.19
N ILE A 213 -3.17 17.11 4.50
CA ILE A 213 -2.14 17.09 5.53
C ILE A 213 -2.30 15.83 6.38
N GLY A 214 -1.41 14.86 6.16
CA GLY A 214 -1.20 13.69 6.99
C GLY A 214 -0.32 13.99 8.22
N THR A 215 0.05 12.95 8.95
CA THR A 215 0.82 13.05 10.22
C THR A 215 2.21 12.42 10.12
N GLY A 216 2.68 12.12 8.92
CA GLY A 216 4.03 11.60 8.69
C GLY A 216 5.10 12.57 9.20
N PRO A 217 6.28 12.07 9.65
CA PRO A 217 7.34 12.90 10.21
C PRO A 217 7.78 14.08 9.34
N SER A 218 7.70 13.97 8.01
CA SER A 218 8.04 15.06 7.10
C SER A 218 7.12 16.27 7.26
N LEU A 219 5.99 16.19 7.98
CA LEU A 219 5.19 17.36 8.30
C LEU A 219 5.96 18.39 9.15
N GLU A 220 6.85 17.96 10.06
CA GLU A 220 7.60 18.86 10.96
C GLU A 220 8.42 19.90 10.18
N GLN A 221 8.92 19.49 9.02
CA GLN A 221 9.67 20.28 8.06
C GLN A 221 8.83 21.41 7.42
N HIS A 222 7.50 21.29 7.40
CA HIS A 222 6.61 22.20 6.69
C HIS A 222 5.85 23.18 7.57
N PHE A 223 5.91 23.06 8.91
CA PHE A 223 5.10 23.89 9.82
C PHE A 223 5.25 25.40 9.57
N LYS A 224 6.48 25.91 9.48
CA LYS A 224 6.73 27.34 9.22
C LYS A 224 6.08 27.82 7.92
N LYS A 225 6.18 27.02 6.86
CA LYS A 225 5.63 27.37 5.54
C LYS A 225 4.10 27.27 5.53
N LEU A 226 3.53 26.23 6.14
CA LEU A 226 2.08 26.07 6.29
C LEU A 226 1.48 27.22 7.10
N LEU A 227 2.13 27.66 8.18
CA LEU A 227 1.72 28.83 8.95
C LEU A 227 1.74 30.11 8.11
N ALA A 228 2.81 30.32 7.34
CA ALA A 228 2.92 31.47 6.44
C ALA A 228 1.84 31.47 5.35
N VAL A 229 1.55 30.31 4.74
CA VAL A 229 0.46 30.16 3.77
C VAL A 229 -0.90 30.39 4.43
N ARG A 230 -1.10 29.93 5.68
CA ARG A 230 -2.36 30.07 6.40
C ARG A 230 -2.76 31.54 6.64
N GLY A 231 -1.76 32.42 6.79
CA GLY A 231 -1.94 33.87 6.95
C GLY A 231 -2.24 34.63 5.66
N GLN A 232 -2.18 33.99 4.48
CA GLN A 232 -2.48 34.64 3.21
C GLN A 232 -3.99 34.73 2.97
N VAL A 233 -4.43 35.83 2.36
CA VAL A 233 -5.84 36.06 2.00
C VAL A 233 -6.32 35.06 0.95
N GLN A 234 -5.51 34.88 -0.10
CA GLN A 234 -5.73 33.85 -1.12
C GLN A 234 -4.76 32.70 -0.86
N ARG A 235 -5.28 31.60 -0.32
CA ARG A 235 -4.51 30.39 -0.04
C ARG A 235 -5.28 29.14 -0.45
N PRO A 236 -4.58 28.00 -0.58
CA PRO A 236 -5.21 26.69 -0.69
C PRO A 236 -6.05 26.37 0.55
N LEU A 237 -7.10 25.56 0.36
CA LEU A 237 -7.88 25.00 1.46
C LEU A 237 -7.06 23.90 2.15
N PHE A 238 -7.09 23.83 3.48
CA PHE A 238 -6.35 22.85 4.27
C PHE A 238 -7.30 21.78 4.81
N ILE A 239 -7.12 20.54 4.36
CA ILE A 239 -7.75 19.35 4.92
C ILE A 239 -6.67 18.59 5.68
N CYS A 240 -6.84 18.35 6.98
CA CYS A 240 -5.94 17.48 7.73
C CYS A 240 -6.63 16.20 8.20
N VAL A 241 -5.85 15.15 8.41
CA VAL A 241 -6.32 13.96 9.12
C VAL A 241 -6.36 14.20 10.62
N ASP A 242 -7.16 13.42 11.34
CA ASP A 242 -7.32 13.46 12.81
C ASP A 242 -6.01 13.56 13.61
N THR A 243 -5.03 12.72 13.31
CA THR A 243 -3.76 12.66 14.04
C THR A 243 -2.82 13.84 13.74
N ALA A 244 -3.05 14.56 12.64
CA ALA A 244 -2.30 15.76 12.26
C ALA A 244 -2.87 17.01 12.93
N TYR A 245 -4.14 16.95 13.36
CA TYR A 245 -4.85 18.09 13.94
C TYR A 245 -4.12 18.67 15.15
N ARG A 246 -3.85 17.86 16.19
CA ARG A 246 -3.17 18.35 17.41
C ARG A 246 -1.78 18.96 17.12
N PRO A 247 -0.88 18.30 16.37
CA PRO A 247 0.40 18.92 15.97
C PRO A 247 0.24 20.26 15.24
N LEU A 248 -0.74 20.39 14.33
CA LEU A 248 -0.97 21.64 13.59
C LEU A 248 -1.45 22.77 14.52
N ILE A 249 -2.44 22.51 15.38
CA ILE A 249 -2.96 23.49 16.33
C ILE A 249 -1.85 23.96 17.29
N ALA A 250 -1.01 23.04 17.77
CA ALA A 250 0.14 23.38 18.62
C ALA A 250 1.16 24.32 17.95
N GLN A 251 1.17 24.38 16.62
CA GLN A 251 2.00 25.30 15.82
C GLN A 251 1.25 26.55 15.35
N GLY A 252 0.00 26.75 15.82
CA GLY A 252 -0.86 27.86 15.40
C GLY A 252 -1.43 27.72 13.98
N ILE A 253 -1.39 26.51 13.40
CA ILE A 253 -1.87 26.24 12.05
C ILE A 253 -3.30 25.70 12.14
N VAL A 254 -4.28 26.53 11.84
CA VAL A 254 -5.70 26.16 11.88
C VAL A 254 -6.13 25.54 10.54
N PRO A 255 -6.49 24.25 10.45
CA PRO A 255 -7.03 23.67 9.20
C PRO A 255 -8.44 24.21 8.90
N ASP A 256 -8.91 24.02 7.66
CA ASP A 256 -10.30 24.33 7.29
C ASP A 256 -11.23 23.14 7.56
N LEU A 257 -10.73 21.93 7.28
CA LEU A 257 -11.43 20.68 7.53
C LEU A 257 -10.51 19.67 8.22
N VAL A 258 -11.09 18.88 9.11
CA VAL A 258 -10.49 17.67 9.67
C VAL A 258 -11.27 16.46 9.20
N VAL A 259 -10.58 15.38 8.82
CA VAL A 259 -11.19 14.09 8.50
C VAL A 259 -10.84 13.08 9.58
N THR A 260 -11.84 12.36 10.08
CA THR A 260 -11.67 11.26 11.03
C THR A 260 -12.46 10.04 10.61
N ILE A 261 -11.84 8.87 10.62
CA ILE A 261 -12.52 7.59 10.31
C ILE A 261 -12.22 6.47 11.29
N ASP A 262 -11.26 6.66 12.19
CA ASP A 262 -10.73 5.61 13.04
C ASP A 262 -11.47 5.58 14.39
N GLN A 263 -12.01 4.40 14.71
CA GLN A 263 -12.75 4.13 15.95
C GLN A 263 -11.90 4.28 17.22
N ARG A 264 -10.57 4.32 17.10
CA ARG A 264 -9.59 4.48 18.20
C ARG A 264 -9.20 5.94 18.46
N ILE A 265 -9.73 6.89 17.70
CA ILE A 265 -9.50 8.31 17.93
C ILE A 265 -10.26 8.77 19.17
N SER A 266 -9.50 9.20 20.16
CA SER A 266 -9.96 9.83 21.41
C SER A 266 -9.69 11.34 21.43
N GLU A 267 -10.19 12.04 22.45
CA GLU A 267 -9.95 13.47 22.70
C GLU A 267 -8.46 13.85 22.72
N ARG A 268 -7.56 12.93 23.11
CA ARG A 268 -6.12 13.21 23.09
C ARG A 268 -5.59 13.50 21.68
N HIS A 269 -6.24 12.93 20.66
CA HIS A 269 -5.88 13.05 19.24
C HIS A 269 -6.63 14.20 18.59
N LEU A 270 -7.93 14.27 18.88
CA LEU A 270 -8.87 15.20 18.29
C LEU A 270 -9.56 16.03 19.40
N PRO A 271 -8.83 16.94 20.07
CA PRO A 271 -9.40 17.78 21.11
C PRO A 271 -10.45 18.74 20.54
N ALA A 272 -11.58 18.87 21.22
CA ALA A 272 -12.68 19.70 20.76
C ALA A 272 -12.54 21.19 21.07
N ALA A 273 -11.62 21.55 21.98
CA ALA A 273 -11.38 22.95 22.34
C ALA A 273 -10.96 23.77 21.11
N ASP A 274 -11.50 24.99 21.00
CA ASP A 274 -11.22 25.97 19.94
C ASP A 274 -11.51 25.46 18.51
N SER A 275 -12.45 24.51 18.37
CA SER A 275 -12.82 23.88 17.09
C SER A 275 -14.01 24.55 16.37
N GLU A 276 -14.58 25.64 16.91
CA GLU A 276 -15.83 26.24 16.43
C GLU A 276 -15.78 26.66 14.96
N ASN A 277 -14.59 27.02 14.47
CA ASN A 277 -14.38 27.49 13.09
C ASN A 277 -13.77 26.43 12.17
N ILE A 278 -13.73 25.17 12.62
CA ILE A 278 -13.09 24.06 11.90
C ILE A 278 -14.15 23.00 11.62
N ARG A 279 -14.31 22.62 10.36
CA ARG A 279 -15.32 21.63 9.98
C ARG A 279 -14.76 20.22 10.18
N LEU A 280 -15.59 19.30 10.62
CA LEU A 280 -15.24 17.89 10.78
C LEU A 280 -15.99 17.04 9.76
N VAL A 281 -15.29 16.20 9.02
CA VAL A 281 -15.88 15.12 8.22
C VAL A 281 -15.58 13.81 8.91
N TYR A 282 -16.61 13.05 9.28
CA TYR A 282 -16.43 11.80 10.01
C TYR A 282 -17.15 10.61 9.39
N LEU A 283 -16.63 9.42 9.69
CA LEU A 283 -17.30 8.14 9.45
C LEU A 283 -17.92 7.59 10.75
N PRO A 284 -19.09 6.93 10.69
CA PRO A 284 -19.88 6.55 11.87
C PRO A 284 -19.24 5.55 12.86
N LEU A 285 -18.07 4.98 12.58
CA LEU A 285 -17.36 4.15 13.56
C LEU A 285 -16.54 4.96 14.58
N GLY A 286 -16.35 6.26 14.34
CA GLY A 286 -15.69 7.17 15.29
C GLY A 286 -16.38 7.18 16.65
N ASP A 287 -15.64 7.55 17.70
CA ASP A 287 -16.18 7.61 19.06
C ASP A 287 -17.28 8.67 19.16
N PRO A 288 -18.54 8.30 19.49
CA PRO A 288 -19.66 9.23 19.57
C PRO A 288 -19.42 10.39 20.53
N GLN A 289 -18.65 10.18 21.60
CA GLN A 289 -18.34 11.24 22.58
C GLN A 289 -17.39 12.27 21.97
N VAL A 290 -16.34 11.81 21.28
CA VAL A 290 -15.39 12.69 20.58
C VAL A 290 -16.09 13.46 19.47
N LEU A 291 -16.91 12.78 18.68
CA LEU A 291 -17.69 13.40 17.61
C LEU A 291 -18.68 14.44 18.16
N SER A 292 -19.39 14.10 19.24
CA SER A 292 -20.36 15.00 19.88
C SER A 292 -19.71 16.23 20.50
N ALA A 293 -18.50 16.09 21.04
CA ALA A 293 -17.76 17.16 21.68
C ALA A 293 -17.28 18.24 20.70
N TRP A 294 -17.04 17.87 19.43
CA TRP A 294 -16.61 18.81 18.39
C TRP A 294 -17.57 19.99 18.26
N GLN A 295 -17.02 21.21 18.30
CA GLN A 295 -17.81 22.43 18.42
C GLN A 295 -18.13 23.07 17.05
N GLY A 296 -17.28 22.81 16.06
CA GLY A 296 -17.51 23.25 14.68
C GLY A 296 -18.55 22.41 13.93
N GLU A 297 -18.84 22.83 12.70
CA GLU A 297 -19.79 22.11 11.84
C GLU A 297 -19.27 20.70 11.49
N ARG A 298 -20.17 19.71 11.53
CA ARG A 298 -19.84 18.31 11.22
C ARG A 298 -20.56 17.84 9.95
N TYR A 299 -19.92 16.96 9.22
CA TYR A 299 -20.45 16.32 8.02
C TYR A 299 -20.23 14.81 8.11
N VAL A 300 -21.21 14.05 7.68
CA VAL A 300 -21.18 12.59 7.74
C VAL A 300 -20.90 12.01 6.37
N ALA A 301 -19.94 11.11 6.31
CA ALA A 301 -19.62 10.31 5.14
C ALA A 301 -19.71 8.81 5.46
N PHE A 302 -19.93 8.00 4.43
CA PHE A 302 -19.68 6.56 4.50
C PHE A 302 -18.48 6.16 3.66
N SER A 303 -18.01 4.93 3.81
CA SER A 303 -17.16 4.28 2.80
C SER A 303 -17.91 3.11 2.15
N PRO A 304 -17.38 2.54 1.05
CA PRO A 304 -17.94 1.32 0.45
C PRO A 304 -17.87 0.08 1.37
N SER A 305 -17.17 0.15 2.51
CA SER A 305 -16.98 -0.98 3.41
C SER A 305 -18.31 -1.67 3.79
N PRO A 306 -18.35 -3.01 3.87
CA PRO A 306 -19.53 -3.76 4.31
C PRO A 306 -20.02 -3.36 5.71
N VAL A 307 -19.14 -2.85 6.60
CA VAL A 307 -19.51 -2.43 7.96
C VAL A 307 -20.65 -1.41 7.98
N TYR A 308 -20.73 -0.55 6.97
CA TYR A 308 -21.79 0.47 6.88
C TYR A 308 -23.01 0.02 6.08
N ALA A 309 -23.08 -1.23 5.60
CA ALA A 309 -24.13 -1.68 4.67
C ALA A 309 -25.54 -1.52 5.25
N GLN A 310 -25.76 -1.93 6.50
CA GLN A 310 -27.06 -1.79 7.16
C GLN A 310 -27.41 -0.31 7.41
N LEU A 311 -26.43 0.49 7.84
CA LEU A 311 -26.63 1.91 8.10
C LEU A 311 -26.98 2.68 6.81
N ARG A 312 -26.34 2.34 5.69
CA ARG A 312 -26.65 2.87 4.35
C ARG A 312 -28.07 2.55 3.88
N GLN A 313 -28.69 1.48 4.36
CA GLN A 313 -30.09 1.18 4.03
C GLN A 313 -31.07 2.07 4.81
N ARG A 314 -30.68 2.52 6.01
CA ARG A 314 -31.50 3.37 6.88
C ARG A 314 -31.41 4.83 6.49
N ILE A 315 -30.24 5.29 6.09
CA ILE A 315 -29.99 6.69 5.74
C ILE A 315 -28.93 6.81 4.66
N GLN A 316 -29.19 7.67 3.66
CA GLN A 316 -28.22 7.94 2.59
C GLN A 316 -27.28 9.07 3.00
N ARG A 317 -25.99 8.87 2.75
CA ARG A 317 -24.94 9.89 2.86
C ARG A 317 -23.95 9.70 1.72
N GLY A 318 -23.24 10.77 1.37
CA GLY A 318 -22.12 10.74 0.44
C GLY A 318 -21.06 9.73 0.89
N MET A 319 -20.46 9.09 -0.10
CA MET A 319 -19.39 8.12 0.13
C MET A 319 -18.03 8.75 -0.13
N LEU A 320 -17.05 8.39 0.68
CA LEU A 320 -15.64 8.65 0.45
C LEU A 320 -14.87 7.34 0.24
N ALA A 321 -13.85 7.38 -0.61
CA ALA A 321 -12.96 6.26 -0.82
C ALA A 321 -12.22 5.91 0.48
N ALA A 322 -11.94 4.63 0.69
CA ALA A 322 -11.21 4.15 1.86
C ALA A 322 -10.15 3.13 1.44
N GLY A 323 -8.91 3.35 1.88
CA GLY A 323 -7.76 2.48 1.63
C GLY A 323 -7.08 1.98 2.91
N GLY A 324 -7.78 2.05 4.05
CA GLY A 324 -7.28 1.60 5.36
C GLY A 324 -6.55 2.67 6.19
N SER A 325 -6.40 3.89 5.67
CA SER A 325 -5.90 5.06 6.40
C SER A 325 -6.76 6.29 6.12
N VAL A 326 -6.89 7.19 7.10
CA VAL A 326 -7.65 8.46 7.05
C VAL A 326 -7.21 9.36 5.90
N ILE A 327 -5.97 9.20 5.42
CA ILE A 327 -5.46 9.97 4.27
C ILE A 327 -6.27 9.70 2.99
N HIS A 328 -6.78 8.49 2.79
CA HIS A 328 -7.52 8.13 1.57
C HIS A 328 -8.85 8.88 1.45
N PRO A 329 -9.75 8.88 2.45
CA PRO A 329 -10.96 9.69 2.38
C PRO A 329 -10.66 11.19 2.40
N ALA A 330 -9.56 11.65 3.01
CA ALA A 330 -9.18 13.06 2.96
C ALA A 330 -8.77 13.50 1.55
N VAL A 331 -7.99 12.67 0.84
CA VAL A 331 -7.65 12.89 -0.57
C VAL A 331 -8.90 12.80 -1.45
N ASP A 332 -9.75 11.80 -1.25
CA ASP A 332 -10.97 11.66 -2.04
C ASP A 332 -11.98 12.79 -1.81
N LEU A 333 -12.05 13.30 -0.58
CA LEU A 333 -12.81 14.50 -0.27
C LEU A 333 -12.28 15.69 -1.05
N ALA A 334 -10.95 15.92 -1.05
CA ALA A 334 -10.35 17.02 -1.82
C ALA A 334 -10.68 16.93 -3.32
N VAL A 335 -10.59 15.73 -3.91
CA VAL A 335 -10.97 15.48 -5.31
C VAL A 335 -12.45 15.78 -5.53
N LYS A 336 -13.35 15.26 -4.68
CA LYS A 336 -14.79 15.47 -4.81
C LYS A 336 -15.23 16.90 -4.53
N MET A 337 -14.49 17.66 -3.74
CA MET A 337 -14.68 19.11 -3.58
C MET A 337 -14.31 19.88 -4.87
N GLY A 338 -13.70 19.23 -5.86
CA GLY A 338 -13.43 19.78 -7.19
C GLY A 338 -12.01 20.30 -7.36
N ALA A 339 -11.05 19.86 -6.52
CA ALA A 339 -9.66 20.27 -6.65
C ALA A 339 -9.06 19.83 -7.99
N THR A 340 -8.34 20.74 -8.66
CA THR A 340 -7.53 20.41 -9.84
C THR A 340 -6.06 20.15 -9.48
N GLN A 341 -5.64 20.58 -8.29
CA GLN A 341 -4.32 20.31 -7.74
C GLN A 341 -4.44 19.94 -6.25
N ILE A 342 -3.75 18.88 -5.85
CA ILE A 342 -3.66 18.43 -4.45
C ILE A 342 -2.19 18.33 -4.07
N THR A 343 -1.80 19.07 -3.03
CA THR A 343 -0.45 18.95 -2.44
C THR A 343 -0.53 18.17 -1.12
N LEU A 344 0.21 17.08 -1.04
CA LEU A 344 0.28 16.17 0.09
C LEU A 344 1.41 16.59 1.04
N PHE A 345 1.10 16.72 2.33
CA PHE A 345 2.06 17.01 3.40
C PHE A 345 2.02 15.90 4.44
N GLY A 346 3.18 15.42 4.91
CA GLY A 346 3.23 14.37 5.93
C GLY A 346 2.57 13.06 5.47
N VAL A 347 2.61 12.74 4.18
CA VAL A 347 2.08 11.49 3.61
C VAL A 347 3.27 10.57 3.30
N ASP A 348 3.93 10.11 4.37
CA ASP A 348 5.25 9.50 4.23
C ASP A 348 5.22 8.00 3.94
N PHE A 349 4.23 7.25 4.44
CA PHE A 349 4.17 5.78 4.33
C PHE A 349 5.48 5.03 4.61
N ALA A 350 6.32 5.62 5.45
CA ALA A 350 7.65 5.17 5.82
C ALA A 350 8.04 5.84 7.14
N TYR A 351 9.24 5.54 7.62
CA TYR A 351 9.81 6.11 8.83
C TYR A 351 10.99 7.04 8.56
N PRO A 352 10.81 8.15 7.82
CA PRO A 352 11.88 9.12 7.67
C PRO A 352 12.33 9.64 9.03
N MET A 353 13.63 9.93 9.15
CA MET A 353 14.23 10.44 10.39
C MET A 353 14.05 9.50 11.61
N ASN A 354 13.79 8.20 11.39
CA ASN A 354 13.48 7.22 12.44
C ASN A 354 12.31 7.64 13.35
N LYS A 355 11.31 8.34 12.81
CA LYS A 355 10.08 8.70 13.50
C LYS A 355 8.88 8.06 12.81
N SER A 356 7.81 7.81 13.56
CA SER A 356 6.53 7.34 12.99
C SER A 356 5.58 8.47 12.64
N HIS A 357 5.53 9.52 13.47
CA HIS A 357 4.58 10.62 13.30
C HIS A 357 5.19 11.96 13.75
N ALA A 358 4.76 13.04 13.12
CA ALA A 358 5.14 14.41 13.47
C ALA A 358 4.41 14.90 14.74
N GLY A 359 5.14 15.44 15.72
CA GLY A 359 4.54 15.99 16.94
C GLY A 359 3.98 14.98 17.93
N TRP A 360 4.38 13.70 17.82
CA TRP A 360 4.03 12.61 18.73
C TRP A 360 5.29 11.87 19.18
N HIS A 361 5.35 11.41 20.43
CA HIS A 361 6.46 10.55 20.85
C HIS A 361 6.35 9.16 20.20
N ALA A 362 7.50 8.50 20.03
CA ALA A 362 7.57 7.18 19.41
C ALA A 362 6.65 6.18 20.14
N GLY A 363 5.85 5.43 19.37
CA GLY A 363 4.93 4.43 19.90
C GLY A 363 3.57 4.96 20.37
N GLU A 364 3.37 6.27 20.52
CA GLU A 364 2.07 6.80 20.98
C GLU A 364 0.92 6.44 20.02
N LEU A 365 1.12 6.59 18.71
CA LEU A 365 0.12 6.29 17.68
C LEU A 365 0.27 4.88 17.09
N GLY A 366 1.00 3.99 17.78
CA GLY A 366 1.34 2.66 17.27
C GLY A 366 2.53 2.66 16.31
N GLY A 367 3.08 1.46 16.09
CA GLY A 367 4.30 1.23 15.32
C GLY A 367 5.57 1.67 16.06
N THR A 368 6.48 0.72 16.30
CA THR A 368 7.84 1.05 16.75
C THR A 368 8.77 0.93 15.56
N VAL A 369 9.58 1.97 15.30
CA VAL A 369 10.53 1.97 14.19
C VAL A 369 11.47 0.77 14.30
N ASP A 370 11.82 0.36 15.51
CA ASP A 370 12.72 -0.78 15.76
C ASP A 370 12.19 -2.13 15.26
N GLN A 371 10.87 -2.31 15.18
CA GLN A 371 10.25 -3.55 14.69
C GLN A 371 10.05 -3.55 13.15
N ALA A 372 10.28 -2.42 12.48
CA ALA A 372 10.10 -2.29 11.04
C ALA A 372 11.17 -3.07 10.26
N ARG A 373 10.77 -4.21 9.69
CA ARG A 373 11.63 -5.05 8.82
C ARG A 373 11.42 -4.80 7.34
N GLN A 374 10.36 -4.09 6.99
CA GLN A 374 9.96 -3.83 5.61
C GLN A 374 10.60 -2.55 5.10
N TRP A 375 10.64 -2.38 3.78
CA TRP A 375 11.20 -1.19 3.14
C TRP A 375 10.39 -0.78 1.90
N VAL A 376 10.50 0.49 1.53
CA VAL A 376 10.09 1.06 0.24
C VAL A 376 11.18 2.00 -0.26
N LEU A 377 11.10 2.42 -1.53
CA LEU A 377 11.95 3.49 -2.05
C LEU A 377 11.35 4.85 -1.67
N ASP A 378 12.20 5.76 -1.20
CA ASP A 378 11.83 7.16 -0.95
C ASP A 378 11.86 8.00 -2.24
N GLY A 379 11.51 9.28 -2.13
CA GLY A 379 11.54 10.22 -3.25
C GLY A 379 12.93 10.56 -3.81
N TYR A 380 14.00 10.06 -3.18
CA TYR A 380 15.38 10.09 -3.68
C TYR A 380 15.83 8.76 -4.31
N GLY A 381 14.98 7.73 -4.30
CA GLY A 381 15.31 6.40 -4.78
C GLY A 381 16.09 5.54 -3.77
N GLN A 382 16.12 5.92 -2.50
CA GLN A 382 16.83 5.18 -1.44
C GLN A 382 15.85 4.31 -0.64
N ARG A 383 16.34 3.18 -0.10
CA ARG A 383 15.51 2.35 0.79
C ARG A 383 15.26 3.06 2.11
N VAL A 384 13.99 3.21 2.46
CA VAL A 384 13.53 3.71 3.76
C VAL A 384 12.70 2.64 4.47
N ARG A 385 12.87 2.52 5.78
CA ARG A 385 12.13 1.56 6.61
C ARG A 385 10.64 1.89 6.59
N THR A 386 9.82 0.85 6.56
CA THR A 386 8.36 0.95 6.59
C THR A 386 7.74 -0.28 7.28
N GLN A 387 6.42 -0.36 7.28
CA GLN A 387 5.63 -1.47 7.81
C GLN A 387 4.58 -1.93 6.79
N LEU A 388 4.04 -3.14 6.98
CA LEU A 388 3.14 -3.79 6.01
C LEU A 388 1.89 -2.96 5.68
N ASN A 389 1.25 -2.38 6.69
CA ASN A 389 0.08 -1.52 6.49
C ASN A 389 0.42 -0.24 5.72
N PHE A 390 1.61 0.36 5.92
CA PHE A 390 2.03 1.53 5.16
C PHE A 390 2.26 1.21 3.67
N ARG A 391 2.82 0.05 3.34
CA ARG A 391 2.93 -0.43 1.93
C ARG A 391 1.56 -0.56 1.27
N ARG A 392 0.58 -1.10 2.01
CA ARG A 392 -0.82 -1.15 1.55
C ARG A 392 -1.39 0.25 1.32
N TYR A 393 -1.25 1.16 2.29
CA TYR A 393 -1.76 2.54 2.15
C TYR A 393 -1.12 3.27 0.97
N LEU A 394 0.18 3.09 0.76
CA LEU A 394 0.87 3.60 -0.42
C LEU A 394 0.21 3.07 -1.70
N GLY A 395 0.08 1.75 -1.84
CA GLY A 395 -0.51 1.14 -3.03
C GLY A 395 -1.97 1.56 -3.29
N GLU A 396 -2.80 1.68 -2.26
CA GLU A 396 -4.18 2.18 -2.40
C GLU A 396 -4.21 3.64 -2.86
N LEU A 397 -3.34 4.50 -2.32
CA LEU A 397 -3.25 5.89 -2.77
C LEU A 397 -2.76 5.99 -4.22
N GLU A 398 -1.76 5.19 -4.63
CA GLU A 398 -1.27 5.17 -6.01
C GLU A 398 -2.36 4.76 -7.00
N ARG A 399 -3.14 3.72 -6.70
CA ARG A 399 -4.29 3.32 -7.53
C ARG A 399 -5.32 4.44 -7.60
N TYR A 400 -5.57 5.09 -6.47
CA TYR A 400 -6.51 6.21 -6.43
C TYR A 400 -6.04 7.37 -7.30
N ILE A 401 -4.76 7.77 -7.20
CA ILE A 401 -4.17 8.83 -8.04
C ILE A 401 -4.28 8.46 -9.52
N GLN A 402 -3.93 7.22 -9.89
CA GLN A 402 -3.99 6.75 -11.28
C GLN A 402 -5.43 6.80 -11.84
N ALA A 403 -6.45 6.57 -11.02
CA ALA A 403 -7.85 6.65 -11.40
C ALA A 403 -8.38 8.10 -11.57
N HIS A 404 -7.60 9.12 -11.20
CA HIS A 404 -8.00 10.53 -11.25
C HIS A 404 -6.99 11.39 -12.05
N PRO A 405 -6.76 11.10 -13.35
CA PRO A 405 -5.76 11.81 -14.18
C PRO A 405 -6.06 13.30 -14.37
N GLN A 406 -7.31 13.74 -14.12
CA GLN A 406 -7.72 15.13 -14.17
C GLN A 406 -7.21 15.98 -12.99
N VAL A 407 -6.67 15.35 -11.94
CA VAL A 407 -6.15 16.05 -10.76
C VAL A 407 -4.63 15.92 -10.72
N ARG A 408 -3.93 17.04 -10.55
CA ARG A 408 -2.49 17.04 -10.36
C ARG A 408 -2.15 16.75 -8.90
N PHE A 409 -1.50 15.62 -8.64
CA PHE A 409 -1.01 15.28 -7.30
C PHE A 409 0.44 15.69 -7.13
N LEU A 410 0.70 16.38 -6.03
CA LEU A 410 2.01 16.87 -5.64
C LEU A 410 2.39 16.31 -4.26
N ASN A 411 3.65 15.89 -4.09
CA ASN A 411 4.20 15.50 -2.79
C ASN A 411 5.14 16.60 -2.30
N SER A 412 4.94 17.11 -1.09
CA SER A 412 5.78 18.16 -0.51
C SER A 412 7.14 17.66 0.00
N SER A 413 7.31 16.34 0.19
CA SER A 413 8.56 15.76 0.69
C SER A 413 9.08 14.64 -0.19
N ARG A 414 10.41 14.49 -0.23
CA ARG A 414 11.10 13.32 -0.81
C ARG A 414 11.58 12.32 0.25
N ALA A 415 11.48 12.66 1.54
CA ALA A 415 12.00 11.81 2.61
C ALA A 415 11.11 10.59 2.90
N GLY A 416 9.81 10.71 2.63
CA GLY A 416 8.87 9.58 2.67
C GLY A 416 8.94 8.71 1.43
N ALA A 417 8.13 7.65 1.41
CA ALA A 417 7.94 6.77 0.27
C ALA A 417 7.64 7.57 -1.01
N MET A 418 8.25 7.16 -2.12
CA MET A 418 7.87 7.64 -3.44
C MET A 418 6.43 7.19 -3.73
N ILE A 419 5.57 8.14 -4.07
CA ILE A 419 4.16 7.88 -4.41
C ILE A 419 4.00 7.94 -5.92
N ALA A 420 3.79 6.80 -6.58
CA ALA A 420 3.57 6.77 -8.02
C ALA A 420 2.35 7.63 -8.43
N GLY A 421 2.53 8.46 -9.45
CA GLY A 421 1.50 9.40 -9.93
C GLY A 421 1.51 10.76 -9.24
N ALA A 422 2.24 10.93 -8.12
CA ALA A 422 2.50 12.24 -7.53
C ALA A 422 3.87 12.77 -7.97
N THR A 423 3.95 14.07 -8.26
CA THR A 423 5.23 14.74 -8.58
C THR A 423 5.72 15.56 -7.40
N PHE A 424 7.03 15.69 -7.23
CA PHE A 424 7.57 16.48 -6.13
C PHE A 424 7.27 17.98 -6.32
N ASN A 425 6.81 18.64 -5.26
CA ASN A 425 6.54 20.08 -5.28
C ASN A 425 7.78 20.89 -4.90
N GLU A 426 8.42 21.48 -5.91
CA GLU A 426 9.64 22.27 -5.71
C GLU A 426 9.42 23.53 -4.83
N ALA A 427 8.19 24.01 -4.69
CA ALA A 427 7.87 25.17 -3.84
C ALA A 427 8.06 24.90 -2.33
N PHE A 428 8.23 23.63 -1.95
CA PHE A 428 8.45 23.17 -0.57
C PHE A 428 9.83 22.52 -0.38
N VAL A 429 10.75 22.72 -1.33
CA VAL A 429 12.17 22.35 -1.15
C VAL A 429 12.74 23.05 0.07
N GLN A 430 13.49 22.29 0.86
CA GLN A 430 14.23 22.79 2.01
C GLN A 430 15.65 23.17 1.65
#